data_AF-A0A9Q6I246-F1
#
_entry.id   AF-A0A9Q6I246-F1
#
_cell.length_a   1.000
_cell.length_b   1.000
_cell.length_c   1.000
_cell.angle_alpha   90.00
_cell.angle_beta   90.00
_cell.angle_gamma   90.00
#
_symmetry.space_group_name_H-M   'P 1'
#
loop_
_entity.id
_entity.type
_entity.pdbx_description
1 polymer ?
#
loop_
_entity_poly.entity_id
_entity_poly.type
_entity_poly.pdbx_seq_one_letter_code
_entity_poly.pdbx_strand_id
1 'polypeptide(L)'
;MCDATGLSQRRACRLTGLSLSTCRYDAQRPAADAHLSGRITELALERRRFGYRRLWQLLRREGLLVNHKRVYRLYHLNGLGVKRRRRRKGLATERLPLLRPAAPNMTWPMDFVMDALATGRRIKCFTCVDDFTKECLTVTVAFGISGVQVTRILDSIALFRGCPATIRTDHLPRARSVGL
;
A
#
# COMPACT_ATOMS: atom_id res chain seq x y z
N MET A 1 -9.20 -23.91 32.62
CA MET A 1 -10.61 -24.32 32.49
C MET A 1 -11.23 -24.74 33.82
N CYS A 2 -10.57 -25.58 34.63
CA CYS A 2 -11.15 -26.07 35.89
C CYS A 2 -11.07 -25.03 37.03
N ASP A 3 -10.01 -24.22 37.10
CA ASP A 3 -9.81 -23.25 38.19
C ASP A 3 -10.81 -22.07 38.16
N ALA A 4 -11.39 -21.79 36.99
CA ALA A 4 -12.37 -20.72 36.80
C ALA A 4 -13.82 -21.14 37.12
N THR A 5 -14.10 -22.45 37.27
CA THR A 5 -15.47 -22.98 37.38
C THR A 5 -15.74 -23.74 38.68
N GLY A 6 -14.73 -23.93 39.55
CA GLY A 6 -14.87 -24.69 40.79
C GLY A 6 -15.16 -26.20 40.58
N LEU A 7 -15.12 -26.67 39.33
CA LEU A 7 -15.41 -28.05 38.96
C LEU A 7 -14.13 -28.89 38.99
N SER A 8 -14.24 -30.13 39.49
CA SER A 8 -13.14 -31.08 39.36
C SER A 8 -12.88 -31.43 37.89
N GLN A 9 -11.61 -31.63 37.53
CA GLN A 9 -11.21 -31.96 36.15
C GLN A 9 -11.99 -33.15 35.57
N ARG A 10 -12.32 -34.15 36.42
CA ARG A 10 -13.15 -35.30 36.04
C ARG A 10 -14.58 -34.89 35.65
N ARG A 11 -15.21 -34.00 36.42
CA ARG A 11 -16.57 -33.53 36.18
C ARG A 11 -16.62 -32.64 34.93
N ALA A 12 -15.63 -31.77 34.75
CA ALA A 12 -15.49 -30.96 33.54
C ALA A 12 -15.33 -31.82 32.27
N CYS A 13 -14.42 -32.80 32.30
CA CYS A 13 -14.19 -33.72 31.16
C CYS A 13 -15.44 -34.52 30.78
N ARG A 14 -16.21 -34.98 31.77
CA ARG A 14 -17.48 -35.70 31.54
C ARG A 14 -18.53 -34.83 30.88
N LEU A 15 -18.66 -33.56 31.31
CA LEU A 15 -19.61 -32.61 30.72
C LEU A 15 -19.24 -32.24 29.28
N THR A 16 -17.95 -32.16 28.96
CA THR A 16 -17.47 -31.80 27.62
C THR A 16 -17.26 -33.00 26.68
N GLY A 17 -17.50 -34.23 27.14
CA GLY A 17 -17.26 -35.45 26.35
C GLY A 17 -15.79 -35.71 26.01
N LEU A 18 -14.85 -35.12 26.76
CA LEU A 18 -13.41 -35.31 26.54
C LEU A 18 -12.86 -36.39 27.48
N SER A 19 -11.92 -37.20 26.99
CA SER A 19 -11.22 -38.15 27.84
C SER A 19 -10.25 -37.44 28.79
N LEU A 20 -10.05 -37.99 29.98
CA LEU A 20 -9.10 -37.45 30.97
C LEU A 20 -7.66 -37.47 30.45
N SER A 21 -7.29 -38.47 29.65
CA SER A 21 -5.95 -38.56 29.05
C SER A 21 -5.74 -37.43 28.04
N THR A 22 -6.73 -37.10 27.21
CA THR A 22 -6.67 -35.96 26.29
C THR A 22 -6.63 -34.63 27.05
N CYS A 23 -7.42 -34.48 28.12
CA CYS A 23 -7.41 -33.25 28.92
C CYS A 23 -6.10 -33.02 29.68
N ARG A 24 -5.40 -34.10 30.04
CA ARG A 24 -4.09 -34.06 30.70
C ARG A 24 -2.92 -34.15 29.73
N TYR A 25 -3.19 -34.36 28.45
CA TYR A 25 -2.15 -34.44 27.44
C TYR A 25 -1.55 -33.06 27.25
N ASP A 26 -0.34 -32.89 27.78
CA ASP A 26 0.49 -31.74 27.45
C ASP A 26 1.33 -32.10 26.22
N ALA A 27 1.27 -31.26 25.19
CA ALA A 27 2.00 -31.49 23.96
C ALA A 27 3.50 -31.32 24.25
N GLN A 28 4.19 -32.42 24.51
CA GLN A 28 5.64 -32.39 24.71
C GLN A 28 6.31 -31.86 23.44
N ARG A 29 6.90 -30.67 23.55
CA ARG A 29 7.81 -30.14 22.53
C ARG A 29 9.10 -30.95 22.64
N PRO A 30 9.45 -31.78 21.64
CA PRO A 30 10.65 -32.60 21.74
C PRO A 30 11.88 -31.70 21.97
N ALA A 31 12.84 -32.12 22.79
CA ALA A 31 14.10 -31.37 22.97
C ALA A 31 14.81 -31.09 21.62
N ALA A 32 14.63 -31.97 20.64
CA ALA A 32 15.10 -31.80 19.26
C ALA A 32 14.49 -30.58 18.52
N ASP A 33 13.31 -30.10 18.92
CA ASP A 33 12.74 -28.86 18.36
C ASP A 33 13.49 -27.62 18.85
N ALA A 34 14.09 -27.63 20.05
CA ALA A 34 14.83 -26.47 20.57
C ALA A 34 16.10 -26.22 19.74
N HIS A 35 16.89 -27.26 19.46
CA HIS A 35 18.10 -27.14 18.63
C HIS A 35 17.77 -26.69 17.20
N LEU A 36 16.77 -27.31 16.57
CA LEU A 36 16.33 -26.94 15.23
C LEU A 36 15.77 -25.50 15.19
N SER A 37 15.02 -25.09 16.21
CA SER A 37 14.48 -23.74 16.33
C SER A 37 15.58 -22.69 16.46
N GLY A 38 16.63 -22.97 17.25
CA GLY A 38 17.82 -22.14 17.35
C GLY A 38 18.48 -21.94 16.00
N ARG A 39 18.74 -23.05 15.28
CA ARG A 39 19.39 -22.99 13.96
C ARG A 39 18.56 -22.25 12.90
N ILE A 40 17.23 -22.45 12.89
CA ILE A 40 16.32 -21.70 12.00
C ILE A 40 16.40 -20.20 12.29
N THR A 41 16.47 -19.82 13.58
CA THR A 41 16.53 -18.43 14.01
C THR A 41 17.85 -17.77 13.58
N GLU A 42 18.97 -18.46 13.75
CA GLU A 42 20.29 -17.99 13.28
C GLU A 42 20.29 -17.72 11.77
N LEU A 43 19.87 -18.69 10.96
CA LEU A 43 19.82 -18.54 9.50
C LEU A 43 18.85 -17.44 9.07
N ALA A 44 17.73 -17.26 9.77
CA ALA A 44 16.78 -16.18 9.49
C ALA A 44 17.34 -14.79 9.83
N LEU A 45 18.17 -14.68 10.88
CA LEU A 45 18.84 -13.43 11.26
C LEU A 45 19.97 -13.08 10.29
N GLU A 46 20.77 -14.06 9.85
CA GLU A 46 21.80 -13.85 8.84
C GLU A 46 21.20 -13.46 7.47
N ARG A 47 20.03 -14.03 7.13
CA ARG A 47 19.34 -13.85 5.84
C ARG A 47 17.91 -13.34 6.03
N ARG A 48 17.76 -12.14 6.59
CA ARG A 48 16.46 -11.49 6.93
C ARG A 48 15.38 -11.45 5.84
N ARG A 49 15.72 -11.63 4.55
CA ARG A 49 14.75 -11.63 3.44
C ARG A 49 14.28 -13.04 3.05
N PHE A 50 14.83 -14.08 3.66
CA PHE A 50 14.51 -15.46 3.30
C PHE A 50 13.26 -15.94 4.04
N GLY A 51 12.34 -16.54 3.28
CA GLY A 51 11.23 -17.29 3.84
C GLY A 51 11.63 -18.73 4.18
N TYR A 52 10.75 -19.43 4.91
CA TYR A 52 10.99 -20.79 5.41
C TYR A 52 11.45 -21.80 4.34
N ARG A 53 10.99 -21.68 3.07
CA ARG A 53 11.41 -22.59 1.98
C ARG A 53 12.89 -22.47 1.64
N ARG A 54 13.44 -21.25 1.67
CA ARG A 54 14.87 -21.02 1.44
C ARG A 54 15.70 -21.47 2.64
N LEU A 55 15.22 -21.20 3.86
CA LEU A 55 15.86 -21.69 5.09
C LEU A 55 15.88 -23.23 5.13
N TRP A 56 14.79 -23.89 4.73
CA TRP A 56 14.72 -25.34 4.61
C TRP A 56 15.77 -25.91 3.64
N GLN A 57 16.03 -25.24 2.51
CA GLN A 57 17.09 -25.66 1.59
C GLN A 57 18.49 -25.51 2.21
N LEU A 58 18.74 -24.45 2.98
CA LEU A 58 20.01 -24.26 3.69
C LEU A 58 20.22 -25.35 4.74
N LEU A 59 19.20 -25.64 5.55
CA LEU A 59 19.25 -26.73 6.54
C LEU A 59 19.56 -28.09 5.87
N ARG A 60 19.00 -28.36 4.70
CA ARG A 60 19.33 -29.59 3.94
C ARG A 60 20.78 -29.62 3.45
N ARG A 61 21.37 -28.47 3.09
CA ARG A 61 22.79 -28.37 2.70
C ARG A 61 23.72 -28.59 3.90
N GLU A 62 23.27 -28.25 5.10
CA GLU A 62 23.95 -28.54 6.38
C GLU A 62 23.78 -30.00 6.83
N GLY A 63 23.10 -30.85 6.05
CA GLY A 63 22.86 -32.26 6.39
C GLY A 63 21.65 -32.51 7.29
N LEU A 64 20.90 -31.47 7.67
CA LEU A 64 19.69 -31.62 8.49
C LEU A 64 18.49 -32.03 7.62
N LEU A 65 18.20 -33.33 7.60
CA LEU A 65 17.06 -33.91 6.88
C LEU A 65 15.75 -33.70 7.63
N VAL A 66 15.21 -32.47 7.58
CA VAL A 66 13.97 -32.09 8.25
C VAL A 66 12.84 -31.87 7.24
N ASN A 67 11.63 -32.31 7.58
CA ASN A 67 10.44 -32.04 6.77
C ASN A 67 10.15 -30.51 6.72
N HIS A 68 9.88 -29.98 5.52
CA HIS A 68 9.55 -28.58 5.31
C HIS A 68 8.35 -28.09 6.16
N LYS A 69 7.38 -28.97 6.48
CA LYS A 69 6.24 -28.64 7.36
C LYS A 69 6.70 -28.31 8.79
N ARG A 70 7.71 -29.02 9.30
CA ARG A 70 8.29 -28.78 10.63
C ARG A 70 9.06 -27.46 10.67
N VAL A 71 9.83 -27.16 9.62
CA VAL A 71 10.53 -25.87 9.47
C VAL A 71 9.53 -24.72 9.38
N TYR A 72 8.46 -24.88 8.60
CA TYR A 72 7.36 -23.91 8.52
C TYR A 72 6.76 -23.62 9.91
N ARG A 73 6.38 -24.67 10.66
CA ARG A 73 5.81 -24.53 12.01
C ARG A 73 6.74 -23.75 12.94
N LEU A 74 8.01 -24.14 13.03
CA LEU A 74 8.98 -23.47 13.89
C LEU A 74 9.26 -22.02 13.42
N TYR A 75 9.38 -21.78 12.11
CA TYR A 75 9.57 -20.43 11.58
C TYR A 75 8.44 -19.47 11.98
N HIS A 76 7.19 -19.94 11.93
CA HIS A 76 6.03 -19.15 12.35
C HIS A 76 5.94 -18.98 13.87
N LEU A 77 6.21 -20.04 14.66
CA LEU A 77 6.22 -19.96 16.12
C LEU A 77 7.27 -18.95 16.65
N ASN A 78 8.41 -18.82 15.96
CA ASN A 78 9.46 -17.86 16.30
C ASN A 78 9.24 -16.46 15.70
N GLY A 79 8.11 -16.21 15.02
CA GLY A 79 7.80 -14.88 14.48
C GLY A 79 8.76 -14.39 13.38
N LEU A 80 9.45 -15.30 12.69
CA LEU A 80 10.52 -14.98 11.73
C LEU A 80 10.00 -14.48 10.36
N GLY A 81 8.69 -14.29 10.21
CA GLY A 81 8.05 -13.84 8.98
C GLY A 81 8.56 -12.48 8.51
N VAL A 82 8.99 -12.40 7.25
CA VAL A 82 9.39 -11.14 6.62
C VAL A 82 8.18 -10.22 6.52
N LYS A 83 8.21 -9.08 7.23
CA LYS A 83 7.14 -8.07 7.15
C LYS A 83 7.04 -7.53 5.73
N ARG A 84 5.84 -7.61 5.15
CA ARG A 84 5.55 -6.97 3.86
C ARG A 84 5.72 -5.45 4.02
N ARG A 85 6.56 -4.84 3.18
CA ARG A 85 6.73 -3.37 3.14
C ARG A 85 5.38 -2.75 2.82
N ARG A 86 4.78 -2.07 3.80
CA ARG A 86 3.56 -1.29 3.58
C ARG A 86 3.92 -0.03 2.80
N ARG A 87 3.11 0.30 1.78
CA ARG A 87 3.21 1.60 1.10
C ARG A 87 2.99 2.69 2.16
N ARG A 88 3.93 3.62 2.33
CA ARG A 88 3.72 4.78 3.20
C ARG A 88 2.50 5.52 2.65
N LYS A 89 1.40 5.52 3.39
CA LYS A 89 0.31 6.46 3.13
C LYS A 89 0.88 7.83 3.53
N GLY A 90 0.88 8.79 2.60
CA GLY A 90 1.19 10.18 2.97
C GLY A 90 0.26 10.60 4.09
N LEU A 91 0.73 11.47 4.98
CA LEU A 91 -0.15 12.15 5.94
C LEU A 91 -1.31 12.73 5.13
N ALA A 92 -2.54 12.31 5.45
CA ALA A 92 -3.72 12.90 4.84
C ALA A 92 -3.81 14.32 5.39
N THR A 93 -3.23 15.29 4.69
CA THR A 93 -3.51 16.69 4.94
C THR A 93 -5.02 16.87 4.86
N GLU A 94 -5.58 17.53 5.86
CA GLU A 94 -6.99 17.87 5.91
C GLU A 94 -7.36 18.57 4.60
N ARG A 95 -8.25 17.94 3.83
CA ARG A 95 -8.68 18.51 2.54
C ARG A 95 -9.62 19.66 2.86
N LEU A 96 -9.08 20.88 2.93
CA LEU A 96 -9.91 22.07 2.96
C LEU A 96 -10.81 22.05 1.71
N PRO A 97 -12.13 22.23 1.87
CA PRO A 97 -13.02 22.30 0.72
C PRO A 97 -12.57 23.46 -0.17
N LEU A 98 -12.36 23.18 -1.46
CA LEU A 98 -12.04 24.22 -2.44
C LEU A 98 -13.20 25.22 -2.48
N LEU A 99 -12.90 26.50 -2.28
CA LEU A 99 -13.88 27.58 -2.44
C LEU A 99 -14.44 27.52 -3.86
N ARG A 100 -15.77 27.44 -3.98
CA ARG A 100 -16.43 27.53 -5.27
C ARG A 100 -16.36 28.99 -5.75
N PRO A 101 -15.94 29.23 -7.00
CA PRO A 101 -16.00 30.58 -7.57
C PRO A 101 -17.45 31.11 -7.58
N ALA A 102 -17.60 32.44 -7.53
CA ALA A 102 -18.90 33.10 -7.53
C ALA A 102 -19.43 33.44 -8.93
N ALA A 103 -18.57 33.40 -9.96
CA ALA A 103 -18.91 33.75 -11.33
C ALA A 103 -18.06 32.94 -12.34
N PRO A 104 -18.49 32.86 -13.61
CA PRO A 104 -17.65 32.32 -14.70
C PRO A 104 -16.33 33.07 -14.81
N ASN A 105 -15.30 32.38 -15.31
CA ASN A 105 -13.94 32.89 -15.53
C ASN A 105 -13.23 33.43 -14.27
N MET A 106 -13.71 33.14 -13.06
CA MET A 106 -12.95 33.48 -11.86
C MET A 106 -11.76 32.54 -11.65
N THR A 107 -11.99 31.22 -11.79
CA THR A 107 -10.95 30.22 -11.53
C THR A 107 -10.95 29.18 -12.64
N TRP A 108 -9.80 29.03 -13.29
CA TRP A 108 -9.55 27.97 -14.26
C TRP A 108 -8.61 26.90 -13.66
N PRO A 109 -9.17 25.80 -13.13
CA PRO A 109 -8.40 24.60 -12.86
C PRO A 109 -7.89 24.01 -14.17
N MET A 110 -6.60 23.75 -14.19
CA MET A 110 -5.95 23.05 -15.28
C MET A 110 -5.02 21.95 -14.77
N ASP A 111 -4.96 20.86 -15.52
CA ASP A 111 -4.19 19.67 -15.15
C ASP A 111 -3.63 18.94 -16.39
N PHE A 112 -2.68 18.04 -16.14
CA PHE A 112 -2.11 17.15 -17.14
C PHE A 112 -2.39 15.70 -16.81
N VAL A 113 -3.13 15.04 -17.68
CA VAL A 113 -3.35 13.59 -17.63
C VAL A 113 -2.35 12.92 -18.57
N MET A 114 -1.68 11.88 -18.09
CA MET A 114 -0.78 11.06 -18.89
C MET A 114 -1.46 9.74 -19.23
N ASP A 115 -1.42 9.34 -20.49
CA ASP A 115 -1.97 8.07 -20.96
C ASP A 115 -1.03 7.43 -22.00
N ALA A 116 -1.39 6.26 -22.53
CA ALA A 116 -0.67 5.58 -23.58
C ALA A 116 -1.63 5.03 -24.64
N LEU A 117 -1.26 5.17 -25.90
CA LEU A 117 -1.96 4.54 -27.01
C LEU A 117 -1.77 3.01 -26.95
N ALA A 118 -2.62 2.28 -27.67
CA ALA A 118 -2.49 0.83 -27.82
C ALA A 118 -1.10 0.39 -28.35
N THR A 119 -0.40 1.27 -29.07
CA THR A 119 0.97 1.08 -29.56
C THR A 119 2.04 1.24 -28.48
N GLY A 120 1.67 1.56 -27.23
CA GLY A 120 2.57 1.83 -26.11
C GLY A 120 3.16 3.25 -26.12
N ARG A 121 2.88 4.06 -27.14
CA ARG A 121 3.35 5.45 -27.21
C ARG A 121 2.59 6.32 -26.22
N ARG A 122 3.33 6.99 -25.34
CA ARG A 122 2.77 7.87 -24.29
C ARG A 122 2.20 9.15 -24.89
N ILE A 123 1.04 9.56 -24.40
CA ILE A 123 0.38 10.83 -24.72
C ILE A 123 0.18 11.65 -23.44
N LYS A 124 0.12 12.96 -23.61
CA LYS A 124 -0.13 13.95 -22.57
C LYS A 124 -1.36 14.76 -22.96
N CYS A 125 -2.34 14.81 -22.08
CA CYS A 125 -3.59 15.53 -22.25
C CYS A 125 -3.57 16.74 -21.30
N PHE A 126 -3.59 17.95 -21.83
CA PHE A 126 -3.81 19.17 -21.07
C PHE A 126 -5.31 19.43 -21.00
N THR A 127 -5.86 19.50 -19.79
CA THR A 127 -7.27 19.77 -19.56
C THR A 127 -7.42 21.09 -18.81
N CYS A 128 -8.30 21.96 -19.30
CA CYS A 128 -8.68 23.20 -18.61
C CYS A 128 -10.20 23.28 -18.53
N VAL A 129 -10.72 23.62 -17.37
CA VAL A 129 -12.16 23.70 -17.08
C VAL A 129 -12.44 25.02 -16.37
N ASP A 130 -13.62 25.58 -16.56
CA ASP A 130 -14.10 26.68 -15.73
C ASP A 130 -14.76 26.14 -14.45
N ASP A 131 -14.27 26.56 -13.28
CA ASP A 131 -14.71 25.95 -12.00
C ASP A 131 -16.13 26.35 -11.58
N PHE A 132 -16.71 27.40 -12.17
CA PHE A 132 -18.09 27.83 -11.90
C PHE A 132 -19.09 27.08 -12.79
N THR A 133 -18.96 27.24 -14.10
CA THR A 133 -19.85 26.68 -15.13
C THR A 133 -19.66 25.18 -15.33
N LYS A 134 -18.50 24.64 -14.92
CA LYS A 134 -18.05 23.27 -15.21
C LYS A 134 -17.85 23.00 -16.70
N GLU A 135 -17.75 24.04 -17.52
CA GLU A 135 -17.49 23.91 -18.93
C GLU A 135 -16.03 23.52 -19.19
N CYS A 136 -15.82 22.57 -20.09
CA CYS A 136 -14.49 22.20 -20.55
C CYS A 136 -13.99 23.22 -21.58
N LEU A 137 -12.99 24.02 -21.18
CA LEU A 137 -12.41 25.06 -22.03
C LEU A 137 -11.48 24.47 -23.09
N THR A 138 -10.73 23.42 -22.74
CA THR A 138 -9.90 22.68 -23.70
C THR A 138 -9.52 21.30 -23.18
N VAL A 139 -9.38 20.35 -24.11
CA VAL A 139 -8.65 19.11 -23.94
C VAL A 139 -7.64 19.00 -25.08
N THR A 140 -6.41 19.43 -24.83
CA THR A 140 -5.34 19.36 -25.85
C THR A 140 -4.51 18.10 -25.64
N VAL A 141 -4.50 17.21 -26.62
CA VAL A 141 -3.75 15.96 -26.59
C VAL A 141 -2.51 16.07 -27.49
N ALA A 142 -1.34 15.78 -26.94
CA ALA A 142 -0.10 15.74 -27.69
C ALA A 142 0.90 14.73 -27.10
N PHE A 143 1.92 14.34 -27.85
CA PHE A 143 3.01 13.50 -27.32
C PHE A 143 3.90 14.24 -26.31
N GLY A 144 3.86 15.58 -26.33
CA GLY A 144 4.52 16.45 -25.37
C GLY A 144 3.89 17.84 -25.43
N ILE A 145 3.78 18.50 -24.27
CA ILE A 145 3.21 19.84 -24.14
C ILE A 145 4.18 20.69 -23.31
N SER A 146 4.75 21.70 -23.96
CA SER A 146 5.65 22.70 -23.37
C SER A 146 4.87 23.85 -22.72
N GLY A 147 5.52 24.59 -21.82
CA GLY A 147 4.90 25.76 -21.18
C GLY A 147 4.43 26.82 -22.20
N VAL A 148 5.22 27.08 -23.24
CA VAL A 148 4.85 28.03 -24.31
C VAL A 148 3.58 27.60 -25.04
N GLN A 149 3.41 26.30 -25.30
CA GLN A 149 2.18 25.78 -25.89
C GLN A 149 0.99 25.97 -24.96
N VAL A 150 1.15 25.75 -23.65
CA VAL A 150 0.10 25.99 -22.66
C VAL A 150 -0.32 27.46 -22.67
N THR A 151 0.63 28.39 -22.61
CA THR A 151 0.34 29.83 -22.64
C THR A 151 -0.45 30.20 -23.89
N ARG A 152 -0.03 29.75 -25.08
CA ARG A 152 -0.76 30.03 -26.33
C ARG A 152 -2.19 29.48 -26.33
N ILE A 153 -2.40 28.28 -25.76
CA ILE A 153 -3.73 27.70 -25.64
C ILE A 153 -4.59 28.57 -24.71
N LEU A 154 -4.06 28.96 -23.56
CA LEU A 154 -4.78 29.81 -22.61
C LEU A 154 -5.08 31.19 -23.18
N ASP A 155 -4.13 31.83 -23.86
CA ASP A 155 -4.32 33.11 -24.55
C ASP A 155 -5.44 33.00 -25.58
N SER A 156 -5.47 31.91 -26.36
CA SER A 156 -6.52 31.70 -27.36
C SER A 156 -7.91 31.57 -26.74
N ILE A 157 -8.03 30.95 -25.56
CA ILE A 157 -9.30 30.84 -24.84
C ILE A 157 -9.69 32.21 -24.27
N ALA A 158 -8.71 32.94 -23.71
CA ALA A 158 -8.92 34.26 -23.13
C ALA A 158 -9.39 35.30 -24.15
N LEU A 159 -9.00 35.18 -25.42
CA LEU A 159 -9.49 36.07 -26.49
C LEU A 159 -11.02 36.04 -26.64
N PHE A 160 -11.68 34.90 -26.40
CA PHE A 160 -13.12 34.78 -26.55
C PHE A 160 -13.90 35.03 -25.25
N ARG A 161 -13.30 34.76 -24.09
CA ARG A 161 -14.02 34.74 -22.80
C ARG A 161 -13.49 35.76 -21.78
N GLY A 162 -12.38 36.42 -22.09
CA GLY A 162 -11.58 37.18 -21.14
C GLY A 162 -10.61 36.30 -20.35
N CYS A 163 -9.62 36.93 -19.71
CA CYS A 163 -8.65 36.26 -18.86
C CYS A 163 -9.30 35.80 -17.54
N PRO A 164 -8.89 34.65 -16.98
CA PRO A 164 -9.37 34.24 -15.68
C PRO A 164 -8.78 35.12 -14.57
N ALA A 165 -9.49 35.28 -13.45
CA ALA A 165 -8.93 35.95 -12.28
C ALA A 165 -7.84 35.10 -11.59
N THR A 166 -7.93 33.76 -11.69
CA THR A 166 -6.95 32.84 -11.10
C THR A 166 -6.83 31.55 -11.90
N ILE A 167 -5.62 31.05 -12.04
CA ILE A 167 -5.33 29.73 -12.62
C ILE A 167 -4.91 28.79 -11.48
N ARG A 168 -5.53 27.61 -11.41
CA ARG A 168 -5.23 26.60 -10.38
C ARG A 168 -4.58 25.37 -11.02
N THR A 169 -3.44 24.96 -10.47
CA THR A 169 -2.70 23.76 -10.92
C THR A 169 -2.21 22.94 -9.75
N ASP A 170 -2.53 21.65 -9.73
CA ASP A 170 -2.18 20.79 -8.59
C ASP A 170 -0.77 20.18 -8.72
N HIS A 171 -0.14 20.32 -9.88
CA HIS A 171 1.09 19.59 -10.25
C HIS A 171 2.23 20.44 -10.83
N LEU A 172 2.10 21.76 -10.91
CA LEU A 172 3.25 22.58 -11.27
C LEU A 172 4.23 22.64 -10.08
N PRO A 173 5.52 22.29 -10.26
CA PRO A 173 6.52 22.52 -9.23
C PRO A 173 6.63 24.04 -9.03
N ARG A 174 5.96 24.57 -7.99
CA ARG A 174 5.99 25.98 -7.56
C ARG A 174 6.12 26.98 -8.74
N ALA A 175 5.07 27.17 -9.51
CA ALA A 175 4.89 28.47 -10.16
C ALA A 175 4.24 29.38 -9.12
N ARG A 176 5.01 30.35 -8.61
CA ARG A 176 4.45 31.48 -7.85
C ARG A 176 3.44 32.17 -8.75
N SER A 177 2.29 32.55 -8.17
CA SER A 177 1.33 33.47 -8.77
C SER A 177 2.07 34.65 -9.40
N VAL A 178 2.09 34.71 -10.74
CA VAL A 178 2.33 35.97 -11.44
C VAL A 178 0.98 36.64 -11.45
N GLY A 179 0.81 37.65 -10.60
CA GLY A 179 -0.27 38.61 -10.77
C GLY A 179 -0.10 39.25 -12.15
N LEU A 180 -1.20 39.28 -12.91
CA LEU A 180 -1.31 40.22 -14.03
C LEU A 180 -1.26 41.65 -13.49
#